data_AF-A0AAU9KR18-F1
#
_entry.id   AF-A0AAU9KR18-F1
#
_cell.length_a   1.000
_cell.length_b   1.000
_cell.length_c   1.000
_cell.angle_alpha   90.00
_cell.angle_beta   90.00
_cell.angle_gamma   90.00
#
_symmetry.space_group_name_H-M   'P 1'
#
loop_
_entity.id
_entity.type
_entity.pdbx_description
1 polymer ?
#
loop_
_entity_poly.entity_id
_entity_poly.type
_entity_poly.pdbx_seq_one_letter_code
_entity_poly.pdbx_strand_id
1 'polypeptide(L)'
;MEMTSSVMRFALATYFMKRGCDSYRLQASNVAWSSTTHEPIRVECDAIEIESSQEFSNIVSTHVLKLRQLLVDQRLQDWSRGVLELRDYVTTNGLVTSLMTLLFKLLERQEQDAVCIVQIIEHMCFEKKGEPSQVFDQFVELLFTALARSCVNKNVSVAIWILRAIHGIIHGLHQYHEQQYETITQHQFARPKRDN
;
A
#
# COMPACT_ATOMS: atom_id res chain seq x y z
N MET A 1 8.59 9.33 25.32
CA MET A 1 7.30 8.82 24.83
C MET A 1 6.37 10.02 24.70
N GLU A 2 6.19 10.56 23.48
CA GLU A 2 5.24 11.64 23.08
C GLU A 2 5.41 12.11 21.59
N MET A 3 6.54 11.85 20.91
CA MET A 3 6.88 12.45 19.59
C MET A 3 6.41 11.72 18.30
N THR A 4 6.14 10.42 18.32
CA THR A 4 5.61 9.67 17.15
C THR A 4 4.14 10.02 16.83
N SER A 5 3.50 10.69 17.79
CA SER A 5 2.12 11.15 17.76
C SER A 5 1.93 12.45 16.98
N SER A 6 2.99 13.23 16.65
CA SER A 6 2.86 14.58 16.08
C SER A 6 2.99 14.67 14.55
N VAL A 7 3.59 13.68 13.88
CA VAL A 7 3.86 13.72 12.42
C VAL A 7 2.64 13.24 11.59
N MET A 8 1.94 12.21 12.07
CA MET A 8 0.63 11.80 11.55
C MET A 8 -0.40 12.96 11.61
N ARG A 9 -0.30 13.76 12.68
CA ARG A 9 -1.12 14.96 12.90
C ARG A 9 -0.83 16.09 11.90
N PHE A 10 0.36 16.14 11.29
CA PHE A 10 0.70 17.13 10.26
C PHE A 10 0.16 16.76 8.86
N ALA A 11 0.23 15.48 8.48
CA ALA A 11 -0.30 15.03 7.18
C ALA A 11 -1.85 15.10 7.11
N LEU A 12 -2.52 14.88 8.25
CA LEU A 12 -3.96 15.09 8.37
C LEU A 12 -4.35 16.58 8.45
N ALA A 13 -3.44 17.46 8.89
CA ALA A 13 -3.68 18.91 8.87
C ALA A 13 -3.49 19.52 7.47
N THR A 14 -2.52 19.05 6.68
CA THR A 14 -2.35 19.46 5.26
C THR A 14 -3.49 18.97 4.37
N TYR A 15 -4.15 17.86 4.75
CA TYR A 15 -5.40 17.39 4.15
C TYR A 15 -6.55 18.41 4.24
N PHE A 16 -6.57 19.34 5.22
CA PHE A 16 -7.63 20.35 5.38
C PHE A 16 -7.33 21.72 4.73
N MET A 17 -6.10 22.02 4.33
CA MET A 17 -5.77 23.35 3.77
C MET A 17 -5.82 23.44 2.23
N LYS A 18 -5.59 22.34 1.49
CA LYS A 18 -5.55 22.37 0.01
C LYS A 18 -6.93 22.26 -0.67
N ARG A 19 -8.01 22.56 0.07
CA ARG A 19 -9.28 23.05 -0.48
C ARG A 19 -9.28 24.58 -0.68
N GLY A 20 -8.17 25.29 -0.40
CA GLY A 20 -8.17 26.75 -0.30
C GLY A 20 -7.22 27.52 -1.22
N CYS A 21 -6.86 27.04 -2.42
CA CYS A 21 -6.12 27.89 -3.36
C CYS A 21 -6.61 27.72 -4.81
N ASP A 22 -7.38 28.72 -5.21
CA ASP A 22 -7.94 28.99 -6.52
C ASP A 22 -6.93 28.87 -7.67
N SER A 23 -7.32 28.13 -8.72
CA SER A 23 -7.04 28.50 -10.13
C SER A 23 -7.77 27.55 -11.08
N TYR A 24 -9.09 27.68 -11.18
CA TYR A 24 -9.78 27.46 -12.47
C TYR A 24 -10.82 28.57 -12.64
N ARG A 25 -10.29 29.67 -13.16
CA ARG A 25 -11.06 30.80 -13.68
C ARG A 25 -12.06 30.26 -14.70
N LEU A 26 -13.34 30.49 -14.44
CA LEU A 26 -14.44 30.32 -15.37
C LEU A 26 -14.10 30.97 -16.73
N GLN A 27 -14.03 30.17 -17.79
CA GLN A 27 -14.44 30.58 -19.12
C GLN A 27 -14.97 29.38 -19.91
N ALA A 28 -16.10 29.61 -20.55
CA ALA A 28 -17.05 28.65 -21.07
C ALA A 28 -16.57 27.89 -22.32
N SER A 29 -16.98 26.63 -22.47
CA SER A 29 -17.91 26.27 -23.56
C SER A 29 -18.47 24.86 -23.36
N ASN A 30 -19.76 24.77 -23.68
CA ASN A 30 -20.69 23.66 -23.57
C ASN A 30 -20.13 22.31 -24.02
N VAL A 31 -20.25 21.28 -23.18
CA VAL A 31 -20.94 20.02 -23.52
C VAL A 31 -21.53 19.47 -22.23
N ALA A 32 -22.86 19.36 -22.21
CA ALA A 32 -23.62 18.72 -21.15
C ALA A 32 -23.09 17.30 -20.91
N TRP A 33 -23.00 16.88 -19.65
CA TRP A 33 -23.56 15.63 -19.13
C TRP A 33 -23.78 15.80 -17.62
N SER A 34 -24.88 15.22 -17.18
CA SER A 34 -25.61 15.42 -15.94
C SER A 34 -24.79 15.35 -14.66
N SER A 35 -25.00 16.37 -13.82
CA SER A 35 -24.62 16.44 -12.41
C SER A 35 -25.18 15.28 -11.59
N THR A 36 -24.31 14.45 -11.05
CA THR A 36 -24.57 13.73 -9.78
C THR A 36 -23.65 14.32 -8.73
N THR A 37 -24.28 15.05 -7.83
CA THR A 37 -23.72 15.68 -6.64
C THR A 37 -22.84 14.69 -5.89
N HIS A 38 -21.57 15.03 -5.69
CA HIS A 38 -20.60 14.22 -4.97
C HIS A 38 -20.88 14.34 -3.46
N GLU A 39 -21.80 13.54 -2.95
CA GLU A 39 -21.90 13.30 -1.51
C GLU A 39 -20.66 12.51 -1.05
N PRO A 40 -20.07 12.86 0.11
CA PRO A 40 -19.01 12.05 0.68
C PRO A 40 -19.58 10.67 1.01
N ILE A 41 -19.01 9.62 0.44
CA ILE A 41 -19.35 8.24 0.77
C ILE A 41 -19.07 8.07 2.26
N ARG A 42 -20.12 8.15 3.09
CA ARG A 42 -20.10 7.61 4.45
C ARG A 42 -20.02 6.11 4.28
N VAL A 43 -18.81 5.58 4.36
CA VAL A 43 -18.60 4.14 4.56
C VAL A 43 -19.10 3.85 5.98
N GLU A 44 -20.38 3.55 6.09
CA GLU A 44 -20.97 2.97 7.30
C GLU A 44 -20.38 1.57 7.41
N CYS A 45 -19.25 1.50 8.13
CA CYS A 45 -18.56 0.26 8.40
C CYS A 45 -19.37 -0.42 9.49
N ASP A 46 -20.39 -1.20 9.09
CA ASP A 46 -21.12 -2.05 10.02
C ASP A 46 -20.13 -2.86 10.84
N ALA A 47 -20.30 -2.73 12.16
CA ALA A 47 -19.44 -3.24 13.21
C ALA A 47 -19.14 -4.72 12.99
N ILE A 48 -17.93 -4.99 12.49
CA ILE A 48 -17.33 -6.31 12.59
C ILE A 48 -16.02 -6.09 13.32
N GLU A 49 -16.05 -6.47 14.60
CA GLU A 49 -14.94 -6.62 15.53
C GLU A 49 -13.68 -7.10 14.81
N ILE A 50 -12.91 -6.12 14.37
CA ILE A 50 -11.46 -6.20 14.41
C ILE A 50 -11.13 -5.15 15.46
N GLU A 51 -10.22 -5.45 16.37
CA GLU A 51 -9.65 -4.51 17.33
C GLU A 51 -8.81 -3.40 16.64
N SER A 52 -9.29 -2.86 15.51
CA SER A 52 -8.80 -1.62 14.93
C SER A 52 -9.84 -0.54 15.21
N SER A 53 -9.39 0.58 15.77
CA SER A 53 -10.30 1.71 15.98
C SER A 53 -10.90 2.13 14.64
N GLN A 54 -12.18 2.50 14.63
CA GLN A 54 -12.85 3.03 13.43
C GLN A 54 -12.04 4.17 12.79
N GLU A 55 -11.33 4.95 13.62
CA GLU A 55 -10.40 5.99 13.20
C GLU A 55 -9.24 5.43 12.35
N PHE A 56 -8.56 4.37 12.78
CA PHE A 56 -7.52 3.71 11.99
C PHE A 56 -8.07 3.21 10.65
N SER A 57 -9.24 2.57 10.66
CA SER A 57 -9.87 2.08 9.44
C SER A 57 -10.13 3.23 8.46
N ASN A 58 -10.69 4.35 8.93
CA ASN A 58 -10.99 5.50 8.10
C ASN A 58 -9.72 6.13 7.51
N ILE A 59 -8.67 6.26 8.33
CA ILE A 59 -7.36 6.81 7.91
C ILE A 59 -6.75 5.94 6.80
N VAL A 60 -6.66 4.63 7.02
CA VAL A 60 -6.03 3.71 6.06
C VAL A 60 -6.85 3.60 4.79
N SER A 61 -8.18 3.48 4.86
CA SER A 61 -9.03 3.46 3.66
C SER A 61 -8.88 4.74 2.84
N THR A 62 -8.83 5.91 3.50
CA THR A 62 -8.57 7.19 2.82
C THR A 62 -7.17 7.21 2.18
N HIS A 63 -6.17 6.65 2.86
CA HIS A 63 -4.81 6.57 2.34
C HIS A 63 -4.72 5.65 1.11
N VAL A 64 -5.36 4.48 1.15
CA VAL A 64 -5.44 3.55 0.02
C VAL A 64 -6.13 4.20 -1.18
N LEU A 65 -7.22 4.95 -0.98
CA LEU A 65 -7.88 5.70 -2.05
C LEU A 65 -6.97 6.77 -2.67
N LYS A 66 -6.19 7.48 -1.85
CA LYS A 66 -5.19 8.43 -2.36
C LYS A 66 -4.08 7.73 -3.14
N LEU A 67 -3.59 6.59 -2.66
CA LEU A 67 -2.61 5.79 -3.38
C LEU A 67 -3.16 5.31 -4.73
N ARG A 68 -4.42 4.87 -4.78
CA ARG A 68 -5.10 4.55 -6.03
C ARG A 68 -5.12 5.75 -6.99
N GLN A 69 -5.51 6.93 -6.50
CA GLN A 69 -5.50 8.14 -7.33
C GLN A 69 -4.11 8.46 -7.88
N LEU A 70 -3.05 8.33 -7.06
CA LEU A 70 -1.68 8.53 -7.51
C LEU A 70 -1.25 7.53 -8.59
N LEU A 71 -1.70 6.28 -8.53
CA LEU A 71 -1.47 5.29 -9.60
C LEU A 71 -2.18 5.69 -10.88
N VAL A 72 -3.45 6.10 -10.80
CA VAL A 72 -4.24 6.55 -11.95
C VAL A 72 -3.59 7.77 -12.61
N ASP A 73 -3.09 8.71 -11.80
CA ASP A 73 -2.40 9.92 -12.26
C ASP A 73 -0.94 9.65 -12.69
N GLN A 74 -0.48 8.40 -12.66
CA GLN A 74 0.89 7.97 -12.99
C GLN A 74 1.99 8.65 -12.16
N ARG A 75 1.66 9.11 -10.94
CA ARG A 75 2.59 9.75 -10.00
C ARG A 75 3.33 8.72 -9.15
N LEU A 76 4.07 7.83 -9.82
CA LEU A 76 4.65 6.63 -9.21
C LEU A 76 5.62 6.91 -8.05
N GLN A 77 6.37 8.02 -8.09
CA GLN A 77 7.27 8.40 -7.00
C GLN A 77 6.52 8.80 -5.72
N ASP A 78 5.45 9.59 -5.87
CA ASP A 78 4.60 9.99 -4.74
C ASP A 78 3.82 8.80 -4.21
N TRP A 79 3.38 7.90 -5.09
CA TRP A 79 2.75 6.64 -4.72
C TRP A 79 3.70 5.79 -3.85
N SER A 80 4.91 5.53 -4.35
CA SER A 80 5.91 4.74 -3.62
C SER A 80 6.21 5.35 -2.25
N ARG A 81 6.39 6.68 -2.18
CA ARG A 81 6.57 7.38 -0.90
C ARG A 81 5.39 7.16 0.04
N GLY A 82 4.15 7.30 -0.45
CA GLY A 82 2.96 7.09 0.36
C GLY A 82 2.83 5.66 0.90
N VAL A 83 3.28 4.64 0.15
CA VAL A 83 3.32 3.26 0.66
C VAL A 83 4.36 3.10 1.77
N LEU A 84 5.56 3.69 1.60
CA LEU A 84 6.60 3.67 2.64
C LEU A 84 6.14 4.38 3.92
N GLU A 85 5.50 5.55 3.81
CA GLU A 85 4.91 6.26 4.94
C GLU A 85 3.87 5.41 5.69
N LEU A 86 3.03 4.68 4.94
CA LEU A 86 2.06 3.76 5.54
C LEU A 86 2.76 2.61 6.27
N ARG A 87 3.79 2.02 5.67
CA ARG A 87 4.58 0.93 6.26
C ARG A 87 5.25 1.38 7.56
N ASP A 88 5.88 2.54 7.55
CA ASP A 88 6.56 3.11 8.71
C ASP A 88 5.56 3.41 9.83
N TYR A 89 4.38 3.96 9.49
CA TYR A 89 3.31 4.20 10.44
C TYR A 89 2.83 2.90 11.09
N VAL A 90 2.47 1.88 10.32
CA VAL A 90 1.92 0.64 10.90
C VAL A 90 2.97 -0.14 11.67
N THR A 91 4.24 -0.08 11.26
CA THR A 91 5.30 -0.76 12.01
C THR A 91 5.58 -0.06 13.33
N THR A 92 5.71 1.27 13.32
CA THR A 92 5.97 2.07 14.53
C THR A 92 4.87 1.92 15.57
N ASN A 93 3.64 1.67 15.13
CA ASN A 93 2.48 1.54 16.00
C ASN A 93 2.04 0.08 16.24
N GLY A 94 2.76 -0.92 15.69
CA GLY A 94 2.39 -2.33 15.86
C GLY A 94 1.06 -2.72 15.19
N LEU A 95 0.66 -2.03 14.12
CA LEU A 95 -0.64 -2.15 13.45
C LEU A 95 -0.59 -2.99 12.18
N VAL A 96 0.48 -3.76 11.94
CA VAL A 96 0.66 -4.57 10.73
C VAL A 96 -0.50 -5.56 10.52
N THR A 97 -0.86 -6.32 11.55
CA THR A 97 -1.99 -7.25 11.48
C THR A 97 -3.31 -6.54 11.20
N SER A 98 -3.55 -5.39 11.83
CA SER A 98 -4.76 -4.59 11.64
C SER A 98 -4.84 -4.03 10.22
N LEU A 99 -3.71 -3.58 9.65
CA LEU A 99 -3.62 -3.15 8.26
C LEU A 99 -3.95 -4.30 7.32
N MET A 100 -3.29 -5.44 7.45
CA MET A 100 -3.49 -6.59 6.56
C MET A 100 -4.94 -7.07 6.59
N THR A 101 -5.54 -7.13 7.78
CA THR A 101 -6.95 -7.51 7.92
C THR A 101 -7.88 -6.51 7.23
N LEU A 102 -7.58 -5.21 7.31
CA LEU A 102 -8.32 -4.17 6.59
C LEU A 102 -8.13 -4.26 5.07
N LEU A 103 -6.91 -4.48 4.58
CA LEU A 103 -6.63 -4.65 3.15
C LEU A 103 -7.39 -5.85 2.59
N PHE A 104 -7.47 -6.96 3.32
CA PHE A 104 -8.27 -8.12 2.91
C PHE A 104 -9.77 -7.83 2.93
N LYS A 105 -10.28 -7.10 3.93
CA LYS A 105 -11.68 -6.61 3.91
C LYS A 105 -11.96 -5.71 2.71
N LEU A 106 -10.99 -4.90 2.28
CA LEU A 106 -11.12 -4.08 1.08
C LEU A 106 -11.12 -4.93 -0.19
N LEU A 107 -10.28 -5.97 -0.28
CA LEU A 107 -10.33 -6.95 -1.37
C LEU A 107 -11.69 -7.66 -1.46
N GLU A 108 -12.28 -8.03 -0.32
CA GLU A 108 -13.60 -8.67 -0.25
C GLU A 108 -14.73 -7.75 -0.75
N ARG A 109 -14.63 -6.44 -0.48
CA ARG A 109 -15.71 -5.48 -0.73
C ARG A 109 -15.59 -4.74 -2.06
N GLN A 110 -14.37 -4.54 -2.57
CA GLN A 110 -14.08 -3.60 -3.67
C GLN A 110 -13.06 -4.17 -4.65
N GLU A 111 -13.52 -5.05 -5.55
CA GLU A 111 -12.66 -5.68 -6.56
C GLU A 111 -11.99 -4.65 -7.50
N GLN A 112 -12.61 -3.48 -7.72
CA GLN A 112 -12.04 -2.40 -8.53
C GLN A 112 -10.72 -1.86 -7.99
N ASP A 113 -10.47 -2.02 -6.69
CA ASP A 113 -9.27 -1.53 -6.00
C ASP A 113 -8.24 -2.63 -5.76
N ALA A 114 -8.56 -3.87 -6.14
CA ALA A 114 -7.76 -5.03 -5.82
C ALA A 114 -6.34 -4.95 -6.38
N VAL A 115 -6.17 -4.41 -7.59
CA VAL A 115 -4.85 -4.20 -8.18
C VAL A 115 -4.00 -3.23 -7.34
N CYS A 116 -4.57 -2.12 -6.91
CA CYS A 116 -3.88 -1.14 -6.06
C CYS A 116 -3.49 -1.78 -4.72
N ILE A 117 -4.42 -2.52 -4.09
CA ILE A 117 -4.19 -3.19 -2.81
C ILE A 117 -3.06 -4.22 -2.93
N VAL A 118 -3.08 -5.05 -3.98
CA VAL A 118 -2.01 -6.03 -4.23
C VAL A 118 -0.66 -5.34 -4.41
N GLN A 119 -0.59 -4.26 -5.18
CA GLN A 119 0.65 -3.48 -5.35
C GLN A 119 1.14 -2.84 -4.05
N ILE A 120 0.23 -2.37 -3.18
CA ILE A 120 0.59 -1.88 -1.85
C ILE A 120 1.23 -3.00 -1.04
N ILE A 121 0.61 -4.18 -0.99
CA ILE A 121 1.12 -5.34 -0.26
C ILE A 121 2.52 -5.72 -0.77
N GLU A 122 2.68 -5.84 -2.09
CA GLU A 122 3.97 -6.15 -2.72
C GLU A 122 5.04 -5.11 -2.38
N HIS A 123 4.72 -3.82 -2.53
CA HIS A 123 5.69 -2.75 -2.28
C HIS A 123 6.04 -2.58 -0.80
N MET A 124 5.11 -2.90 0.12
CA MET A 124 5.39 -2.91 1.55
C MET A 124 6.37 -3.99 1.96
N CYS A 125 6.41 -5.12 1.24
CA CYS A 125 7.29 -6.23 1.56
C CYS A 125 8.77 -5.90 1.35
N PHE A 126 9.11 -4.92 0.51
CA PHE A 126 10.50 -4.64 0.15
C PHE A 126 10.92 -3.21 0.52
N GLU A 127 12.22 -3.05 0.73
CA GLU A 127 12.91 -1.78 0.89
C GLU A 127 13.47 -1.27 -0.44
N LYS A 128 14.10 -0.10 -0.38
CA LYS A 128 14.91 0.39 -1.49
C LYS A 128 15.99 -0.65 -1.82
N LYS A 129 16.17 -0.93 -3.11
CA LYS A 129 17.07 -1.97 -3.67
C LYS A 129 16.58 -3.42 -3.51
N GLY A 130 15.31 -3.63 -3.16
CA GLY A 130 14.69 -4.97 -3.20
C GLY A 130 15.00 -5.85 -1.98
N GLU A 131 15.68 -5.32 -0.96
CA GLU A 131 15.86 -6.03 0.31
C GLU A 131 14.49 -6.28 0.98
N PRO A 132 14.26 -7.46 1.58
CA PRO A 132 13.06 -7.68 2.39
C PRO A 132 12.96 -6.66 3.53
N SER A 133 11.78 -6.08 3.71
CA SER A 133 11.50 -5.09 4.77
C SER A 133 11.26 -5.75 6.14
N GLN A 134 11.26 -4.94 7.19
CA GLN A 134 10.95 -5.39 8.55
C GLN A 134 9.54 -6.01 8.72
N VAL A 135 8.60 -5.74 7.81
CA VAL A 135 7.24 -6.31 7.87
C VAL A 135 7.10 -7.57 7.00
N PHE A 136 8.15 -7.94 6.26
CA PHE A 136 8.11 -9.00 5.25
C PHE A 136 7.58 -10.32 5.81
N ASP A 137 8.21 -10.85 6.85
CA ASP A 137 7.85 -12.17 7.41
C ASP A 137 6.40 -12.19 7.91
N GLN A 138 5.99 -11.12 8.60
CA GLN A 138 4.63 -10.97 9.11
C GLN A 138 3.61 -10.86 7.98
N PHE A 139 3.92 -10.15 6.90
CA PHE A 139 3.04 -10.03 5.74
C PHE A 139 2.87 -11.39 5.05
N VAL A 140 3.96 -12.13 4.85
CA VAL A 140 3.94 -13.47 4.23
C VAL A 140 3.08 -14.43 5.05
N GLU A 141 3.27 -14.47 6.37
CA GLU A 141 2.47 -15.32 7.26
C GLU A 141 0.98 -14.97 7.19
N LEU A 142 0.64 -13.69 7.24
CA LEU A 142 -0.74 -13.21 7.16
C LEU A 142 -1.37 -13.48 5.78
N LEU A 143 -0.61 -13.41 4.70
CA LEU A 143 -1.06 -13.78 3.35
C LEU A 143 -1.40 -15.26 3.25
N PHE A 144 -0.53 -16.15 3.76
CA PHE A 144 -0.82 -17.59 3.75
C PHE A 144 -2.01 -17.95 4.65
N THR A 145 -2.12 -17.30 5.80
CA THR A 145 -3.27 -17.46 6.71
C THR A 145 -4.57 -17.02 6.02
N ALA A 146 -4.57 -15.86 5.37
CA ALA A 146 -5.71 -15.34 4.64
C ALA A 146 -6.06 -16.20 3.41
N LEU A 147 -5.07 -16.76 2.72
CA LEU A 147 -5.29 -17.70 1.62
C LEU A 147 -5.98 -18.97 2.10
N ALA A 148 -5.47 -19.59 3.17
CA ALA A 148 -6.07 -20.79 3.75
C ALA A 148 -7.53 -20.53 4.16
N ARG A 149 -7.81 -19.39 4.81
CA ARG A 149 -9.16 -18.97 5.18
C ARG A 149 -10.06 -18.73 3.96
N SER A 150 -9.55 -18.09 2.92
CA SER A 150 -10.29 -17.84 1.67
C SER A 150 -10.68 -19.14 0.98
N CYS A 151 -9.81 -20.15 1.00
CA CYS A 151 -10.09 -21.48 0.48
C CYS A 151 -11.21 -22.19 1.28
N VAL A 152 -11.16 -22.14 2.62
CA VAL A 152 -12.19 -22.71 3.49
C VAL A 152 -13.55 -22.04 3.27
N ASN A 153 -13.55 -20.72 3.15
CA ASN A 153 -14.77 -19.91 2.95
C ASN A 153 -15.26 -19.90 1.50
N LYS A 154 -14.57 -20.60 0.58
CA LYS A 154 -14.86 -20.62 -0.87
C LYS A 154 -14.90 -19.21 -1.50
N ASN A 155 -14.15 -18.26 -0.94
CA ASN A 155 -14.04 -16.92 -1.50
C ASN A 155 -12.96 -16.89 -2.58
N VAL A 156 -13.31 -17.42 -3.76
CA VAL A 156 -12.36 -17.64 -4.86
C VAL A 156 -11.78 -16.33 -5.38
N SER A 157 -12.57 -15.25 -5.48
CA SER A 157 -12.07 -13.95 -5.98
C SER A 157 -10.95 -13.40 -5.08
N VAL A 158 -11.16 -13.39 -3.76
CA VAL A 158 -10.12 -12.92 -2.82
C VAL A 158 -8.91 -13.83 -2.80
N ALA A 159 -9.11 -15.15 -2.88
CA ALA A 159 -8.00 -16.10 -2.98
C ALA A 159 -7.11 -15.83 -4.21
N ILE A 160 -7.69 -15.48 -5.36
CA ILE A 160 -6.95 -15.12 -6.58
C ILE A 160 -6.07 -13.88 -6.34
N TRP A 161 -6.61 -12.84 -5.71
CA TRP A 161 -5.85 -11.62 -5.41
C TRP A 161 -4.74 -11.85 -4.39
N ILE A 162 -4.98 -12.68 -3.36
CA ILE A 162 -3.95 -13.08 -2.39
C ILE A 162 -2.82 -13.87 -3.09
N LEU A 163 -3.17 -14.83 -3.95
CA LEU A 163 -2.18 -15.58 -4.75
C LEU A 163 -1.35 -14.64 -5.64
N ARG A 164 -1.99 -13.62 -6.23
CA ARG A 164 -1.29 -12.63 -7.05
C ARG A 164 -0.26 -11.84 -6.23
N ALA A 165 -0.63 -11.37 -5.03
CA ALA A 165 0.31 -10.72 -4.12
C ALA A 165 1.48 -11.65 -3.74
N ILE A 166 1.20 -12.92 -3.41
CA ILE A 166 2.24 -13.91 -3.09
C ILE A 166 3.20 -14.10 -4.28
N HIS A 167 2.69 -14.23 -5.50
CA HIS A 167 3.53 -14.33 -6.70
C HIS A 167 4.39 -13.09 -6.91
N GLY A 168 3.84 -11.89 -6.71
CA GLY A 168 4.60 -10.64 -6.80
C GLY A 168 5.74 -10.58 -5.78
N ILE A 169 5.49 -11.04 -4.56
CA ILE A 169 6.51 -11.14 -3.50
C ILE A 169 7.60 -12.17 -3.86
N ILE A 170 7.23 -13.36 -4.33
CA ILE A 170 8.20 -14.39 -4.76
C ILE A 170 9.08 -13.86 -5.90
N HIS A 171 8.48 -13.15 -6.86
CA HIS A 171 9.22 -12.53 -7.95
C HIS A 171 10.20 -11.46 -7.44
N GLY A 172 9.78 -10.59 -6.52
CA GLY A 172 10.65 -9.59 -5.90
C GLY A 172 11.84 -10.21 -5.16
N LEU A 173 11.62 -11.30 -4.42
CA LEU A 173 12.69 -12.06 -3.77
C LEU A 173 13.69 -12.63 -4.79
N HIS A 174 13.18 -13.18 -5.89
CA HIS A 174 14.04 -13.73 -6.94
C HIS A 174 14.93 -12.65 -7.55
N GLN A 175 14.37 -11.49 -7.90
CA GLN A 175 15.13 -10.35 -8.43
C GLN A 175 16.19 -9.86 -7.45
N TYR A 176 15.87 -9.77 -6.16
CA TYR A 176 16.84 -9.41 -5.14
C TYR A 176 17.99 -10.42 -5.06
N HIS A 177 17.68 -11.72 -5.09
CA HIS A 177 18.68 -12.78 -5.09
C HIS A 177 19.60 -12.69 -6.31
N GLU A 178 19.05 -12.55 -7.52
CA GLU A 178 19.84 -12.39 -8.75
C GLU A 178 20.80 -11.20 -8.67
N GLN A 179 20.33 -10.04 -8.21
CA GLN A 179 21.16 -8.84 -8.05
C GLN A 179 22.31 -9.04 -7.07
N GLN A 180 22.09 -9.76 -5.96
CA GLN A 180 23.14 -10.08 -5.00
C GLN A 180 24.21 -10.99 -5.63
N TYR A 181 23.81 -12.02 -6.38
CA TYR A 181 24.75 -12.95 -7.01
C TYR A 181 25.58 -12.30 -8.13
N GLU A 182 24.97 -11.46 -8.96
CA GLU A 182 25.70 -10.69 -9.99
C GLU A 182 26.75 -9.77 -9.35
N THR A 183 26.39 -9.09 -8.25
CA THR A 183 27.29 -8.19 -7.52
C THR A 183 28.47 -8.94 -6.90
N ILE A 184 28.23 -10.11 -6.30
CA ILE A 184 29.28 -10.97 -5.71
C ILE A 184 30.24 -11.45 -6.79
N THR A 185 29.71 -11.84 -7.95
CA THR A 185 30.51 -12.37 -9.06
C THR A 185 31.43 -11.28 -9.62
N GLN A 186 30.95 -10.04 -9.81
CA GLN A 186 31.77 -8.92 -10.29
C GLN A 186 32.91 -8.57 -9.32
N HIS A 187 32.68 -8.60 -8.01
CA HIS A 187 33.73 -8.32 -7.02
C HIS A 187 34.81 -9.41 -6.92
N GLN A 188 34.50 -10.67 -7.26
CA GLN A 188 35.50 -11.75 -7.27
C GLN A 188 36.46 -11.67 -8.47
N PHE A 189 36.02 -11.09 -9.60
CA PHE A 189 36.86 -10.93 -10.80
C PHE A 189 37.65 -9.61 -10.84
N ALA A 190 37.34 -8.65 -9.98
CA ALA A 190 38.07 -7.39 -9.82
C ALA A 190 39.27 -7.49 -8.86
N ARG A 191 40.09 -8.56 -8.95
CA ARG A 191 41.38 -8.58 -8.22
C ARG A 191 42.31 -7.51 -8.83
N PRO A 192 42.93 -6.64 -8.04
CA PRO A 192 43.88 -5.68 -8.56
C PRO A 192 45.07 -6.44 -9.15
N LYS A 193 45.44 -6.10 -10.39
CA LYS A 193 46.76 -6.44 -10.92
C LYS A 193 47.77 -5.91 -9.90
N ARG A 194 48.52 -6.82 -9.26
CA ARG A 194 49.73 -6.42 -8.56
C ARG A 194 50.70 -6.01 -9.65
N ASP A 195 50.89 -4.70 -9.79
CA ASP A 195 52.00 -4.14 -10.54
C ASP A 195 53.28 -4.58 -9.83
N ASN A 196 54.08 -5.38 -10.55
CA ASN A 196 55.46 -5.74 -10.21
C ASN A 196 56.37 -5.01 -11.19
#